data_AF-W4V806-F1
#
_entry.id   AF-W4V806-F1
#
_cell.length_a   1.000
_cell.length_b   1.000
_cell.length_c   1.000
_cell.angle_alpha   90.00
_cell.angle_beta   90.00
_cell.angle_gamma   90.00
#
_symmetry.space_group_name_H-M   'P 1'
#
loop_
_entity.id
_entity.type
_entity.pdbx_description
1 polymer ?
#
loop_
_entity_poly.entity_id
_entity_poly.type
_entity_poly.pdbx_seq_one_letter_code
_entity_poly.pdbx_strand_id
1 'polypeptide(L)'
;MYQRNDFEGTSLDCLKDFRQRMNNLAPFIHLARKLTGFQKYGEVDMISVGFSVLLFILENMLIGREECSIDNIADFLQLLLKRSYDINMTQEESREMAFYIRDSIAGSGGEVVDFKFRNLETNKDESISIKLIDTSYYEIKKSARYKLTDQGMELLFKTREIYTEFRINITQLYLKQQIEKGIFSGALQTVNELNLQVRQLREKLESLLLNIRQNVLGIDFEDLKQLFSRIKEQFEIERREFGNIKRILKEHRENIEKINYFELEEDELRKLEQIKVLSEKLNITTAEHDRLFSEKLDIVGEYLKTIEISFARESANLLTLKKVSLMYLFQKI
;
A
#
# COMPACT_ATOMS: atom_id res chain seq x y z
N MET A 1 -45.85 20.25 19.93
CA MET A 1 -45.46 18.82 20.00
C MET A 1 -46.30 18.11 18.95
N TYR A 2 -45.81 17.61 17.82
CA TYR A 2 -44.53 16.97 17.49
C TYR A 2 -43.96 17.56 16.19
N GLN A 3 -42.64 17.76 16.16
CA GLN A 3 -41.89 18.07 14.94
C GLN A 3 -42.04 16.92 13.94
N ARG A 4 -42.37 17.27 12.69
CA ARG A 4 -42.27 16.36 11.54
C ARG A 4 -40.79 16.03 11.33
N ASN A 5 -40.51 14.75 11.08
CA ASN A 5 -39.18 14.24 10.80
C ASN A 5 -38.65 14.82 9.48
N ASP A 6 -37.73 15.77 9.56
CA ASP A 6 -37.01 16.37 8.43
C ASP A 6 -35.88 15.45 7.88
N PHE A 7 -36.12 14.14 7.79
CA PHE A 7 -35.20 13.18 7.15
C PHE A 7 -35.73 12.61 5.83
N GLU A 8 -36.88 13.09 5.33
CA GLU A 8 -37.36 12.79 3.98
C GLU A 8 -36.67 13.70 2.95
N GLY A 9 -35.38 13.47 2.68
CA GLY A 9 -34.70 14.19 1.61
C GLY A 9 -33.19 14.04 1.52
N THR A 10 -32.51 13.67 2.61
CA THR A 10 -31.08 13.36 2.55
C THR A 10 -30.94 11.93 2.03
N SER A 11 -30.80 11.80 0.71
CA SER A 11 -30.21 10.64 0.04
C SER A 11 -29.11 10.02 0.92
N LEU A 12 -29.06 8.69 1.07
CA LEU A 12 -28.05 7.94 1.85
C LEU A 12 -26.62 8.08 1.27
N ASP A 13 -26.26 9.23 0.71
CA ASP A 13 -24.96 9.54 0.10
C ASP A 13 -23.82 9.43 1.12
N CYS A 14 -24.10 9.59 2.42
CA CYS A 14 -23.14 9.34 3.49
C CYS A 14 -22.71 7.86 3.60
N LEU A 15 -23.50 6.93 3.04
CA LEU A 15 -23.20 5.51 2.97
C LEU A 15 -22.55 5.11 1.65
N LYS A 16 -22.25 6.06 0.76
CA LYS A 16 -21.57 5.74 -0.50
C LYS A 16 -20.24 5.01 -0.24
N ASP A 17 -19.98 4.00 -1.07
CA ASP A 17 -18.80 3.13 -0.99
C ASP A 17 -18.71 2.33 0.33
N PHE A 18 -19.84 2.02 0.96
CA PHE A 18 -19.86 1.30 2.25
C PHE A 18 -19.16 -0.07 2.15
N ARG A 19 -19.39 -0.78 1.05
CA ARG A 19 -18.70 -2.04 0.75
C ARG A 19 -17.19 -1.87 0.74
N GLN A 20 -16.67 -0.80 0.15
CA GLN A 20 -15.22 -0.55 0.08
C GLN A 20 -14.64 -0.29 1.47
N ARG A 21 -15.36 0.44 2.33
CA ARG A 21 -14.99 0.63 3.74
C ARG A 21 -14.95 -0.70 4.49
N MET A 22 -15.96 -1.53 4.29
CA MET A 22 -16.02 -2.87 4.90
C MET A 22 -14.92 -3.79 4.37
N ASN A 23 -14.55 -3.70 3.09
CA ASN A 23 -13.43 -4.44 2.52
C ASN A 23 -12.10 -4.10 3.21
N ASN A 24 -11.91 -2.82 3.58
CA ASN A 24 -10.74 -2.38 4.32
C ASN A 24 -10.75 -2.84 5.78
N LEU A 25 -11.92 -2.86 6.43
CA LEU A 25 -12.05 -3.19 7.86
C LEU A 25 -12.14 -4.69 8.13
N ALA A 26 -12.69 -5.48 7.21
CA ALA A 26 -12.97 -6.89 7.40
C ALA A 26 -11.73 -7.71 7.85
N PRO A 27 -10.53 -7.52 7.25
CA PRO A 27 -9.31 -8.20 7.71
C PRO A 27 -8.95 -7.89 9.17
N PHE A 28 -9.06 -6.63 9.59
CA PHE A 28 -8.81 -6.20 10.97
C PHE A 28 -9.80 -6.80 11.96
N ILE A 29 -11.09 -6.71 11.63
CA ILE A 29 -12.16 -7.23 12.48
C ILE A 29 -12.05 -8.74 12.62
N HIS A 30 -11.76 -9.44 11.52
CA HIS A 30 -11.56 -10.88 11.53
C HIS A 30 -10.42 -11.29 12.48
N LEU A 31 -9.24 -10.69 12.29
CA LEU A 31 -8.05 -11.01 13.07
C LEU A 31 -8.24 -10.70 14.55
N ALA A 32 -8.75 -9.50 14.87
CA ALA A 32 -8.99 -9.08 16.25
C ALA A 32 -9.96 -10.03 16.97
N ARG A 33 -11.10 -10.36 16.35
CA ARG A 33 -12.09 -11.28 16.93
C ARG A 33 -11.51 -12.67 17.21
N LYS A 34 -10.68 -13.19 16.31
CA LYS A 34 -10.06 -14.50 16.47
C LYS A 34 -9.03 -14.48 17.60
N LEU A 35 -8.12 -13.51 17.62
CA LEU A 35 -7.05 -13.42 18.62
C LEU A 35 -7.56 -13.17 20.05
N THR A 36 -8.65 -12.42 20.22
CA THR A 36 -9.27 -12.21 21.54
C THR A 36 -9.89 -13.47 22.14
N GLY A 37 -10.06 -14.55 21.35
CA GLY A 37 -10.63 -15.80 21.83
C GLY A 37 -9.69 -16.67 22.66
N PHE A 38 -8.40 -16.31 22.78
CA PHE A 38 -7.39 -17.14 23.45
C PHE A 38 -7.31 -16.85 24.95
N GLN A 39 -7.98 -17.68 25.75
CA GLN A 39 -8.08 -17.45 27.20
C GLN A 39 -6.87 -17.94 28.01
N LYS A 40 -5.99 -18.78 27.43
CA LYS A 40 -4.86 -19.40 28.14
C LYS A 40 -3.83 -18.39 28.66
N TYR A 41 -3.72 -17.22 28.03
CA TYR A 41 -2.79 -16.16 28.40
C TYR A 41 -3.54 -14.84 28.57
N GLY A 42 -4.47 -14.78 29.55
CA GLY A 42 -5.35 -13.61 29.75
C GLY A 42 -4.65 -12.28 30.06
N GLU A 43 -3.38 -12.32 30.48
CA GLU A 43 -2.55 -11.13 30.72
C GLU A 43 -1.77 -10.67 29.47
N VAL A 44 -1.76 -11.47 28.41
CA VAL A 44 -1.05 -11.18 27.16
C VAL A 44 -2.00 -10.48 26.18
N ASP A 45 -1.57 -9.35 25.62
CA ASP A 45 -2.28 -8.74 24.49
C ASP A 45 -2.06 -9.57 23.22
N MET A 46 -2.97 -10.53 23.02
CA MET A 46 -2.95 -11.45 21.89
C MET A 46 -3.13 -10.74 20.54
N ILE A 47 -3.75 -9.55 20.50
CA ILE A 47 -3.83 -8.75 19.28
C ILE A 47 -2.43 -8.29 18.91
N SER A 48 -1.73 -7.64 19.83
CA SER A 48 -0.35 -7.18 19.63
C SER A 48 0.60 -8.32 19.27
N VAL A 49 0.48 -9.46 19.97
CA VAL A 49 1.28 -10.66 19.66
C VAL A 49 0.94 -11.20 18.27
N GLY A 50 -0.33 -11.33 17.88
CA GLY A 50 -0.69 -11.79 16.55
C GLY A 50 -0.21 -10.87 15.42
N PHE A 51 -0.28 -9.55 15.62
CA PHE A 51 0.30 -8.57 14.69
C PHE A 51 1.83 -8.70 14.59
N SER A 52 2.51 -8.94 15.70
CA SER A 52 3.96 -9.16 15.69
C SER A 52 4.36 -10.39 14.87
N VAL A 53 3.54 -11.45 14.86
CA VAL A 53 3.77 -12.64 14.03
C VAL A 53 3.60 -12.31 12.55
N LEU A 54 2.59 -11.53 12.17
CA LEU A 54 2.44 -11.04 10.79
C LEU A 54 3.65 -10.22 10.35
N LEU A 55 4.16 -9.32 11.20
CA LEU A 55 5.38 -8.54 10.95
C LEU A 55 6.62 -9.44 10.83
N PHE A 56 6.73 -10.46 11.66
CA PHE A 56 7.83 -11.43 11.60
C PHE A 56 7.81 -12.23 10.29
N ILE A 57 6.62 -12.66 9.83
CA ILE A 57 6.47 -13.31 8.52
C ILE A 57 6.90 -12.35 7.40
N LEU A 58 6.47 -11.09 7.45
CA LEU A 58 6.89 -10.05 6.49
C LEU A 58 8.42 -9.88 6.47
N GLU A 59 9.04 -9.75 7.65
CA GLU A 59 10.49 -9.60 7.77
C GLU A 59 11.24 -10.79 7.15
N ASN A 60 10.77 -12.01 7.38
CA ASN A 60 11.35 -13.21 6.76
C ASN A 60 11.21 -13.21 5.23
N MET A 61 10.08 -12.72 4.69
CA MET A 61 9.90 -12.52 3.24
C MET A 61 10.90 -11.48 2.69
N LEU A 62 11.12 -10.35 3.40
CA LEU A 62 12.05 -9.29 2.99
C LEU A 62 13.52 -9.73 3.01
N ILE A 63 13.88 -10.58 3.97
CA ILE A 63 15.25 -11.08 4.09
C ILE A 63 15.58 -12.07 2.95
N GLY A 64 14.56 -12.63 2.28
CA GLY A 64 14.74 -13.59 1.18
C GLY A 64 15.01 -15.01 1.68
N ARG A 65 14.69 -15.29 2.95
CA ARG A 65 14.70 -16.67 3.44
C ARG A 65 13.48 -17.37 2.88
N GLU A 66 13.68 -18.50 2.23
CA GLU A 66 12.59 -19.44 2.03
C GLU A 66 12.16 -19.96 3.40
N GLU A 67 11.08 -19.31 3.86
CA GLU A 67 9.93 -19.90 4.55
C GLU A 67 9.94 -19.81 6.08
N CYS A 68 9.11 -18.92 6.63
CA CYS A 68 8.77 -18.91 8.04
C CYS A 68 8.02 -20.21 8.38
N SER A 69 8.63 -21.14 9.13
CA SER A 69 7.93 -22.34 9.63
C SER A 69 7.17 -22.04 10.93
N ILE A 70 6.33 -22.99 11.36
CA ILE A 70 5.71 -22.91 12.68
C ILE A 70 6.74 -22.87 13.81
N ASP A 71 7.87 -23.57 13.64
CA ASP A 71 8.96 -23.59 14.62
C ASP A 71 9.61 -22.20 14.72
N ASN A 72 9.81 -21.52 13.59
CA ASN A 72 10.36 -20.16 13.62
C ASN A 72 9.42 -19.17 14.31
N ILE A 73 8.10 -19.32 14.12
CA ILE A 73 7.10 -18.52 14.84
C ILE A 73 7.16 -18.83 16.34
N ALA A 74 7.27 -20.11 16.72
CA ALA A 74 7.37 -20.52 18.12
C ALA A 74 8.61 -19.93 18.80
N ASP A 75 9.79 -20.03 18.17
CA ASP A 75 11.04 -19.46 18.68
C ASP A 75 10.95 -17.93 18.83
N PHE A 76 10.34 -17.25 17.84
CA PHE A 76 10.09 -15.81 17.90
C PHE A 76 9.16 -15.44 19.06
N LEU A 77 8.08 -16.21 19.28
CA LEU A 77 7.14 -15.98 20.37
C LEU A 77 7.81 -16.17 21.73
N GLN A 78 8.66 -17.18 21.92
CA GLN A 78 9.41 -17.33 23.18
C GLN A 78 10.23 -16.10 23.50
N LEU A 79 10.97 -15.58 22.52
CA LEU A 79 11.78 -14.38 22.69
C LEU A 79 10.90 -13.15 23.00
N LEU A 80 9.80 -12.99 22.26
CA LEU A 80 8.88 -11.87 22.41
C LEU A 80 8.20 -11.85 23.78
N LEU A 81 7.68 -13.00 24.22
CA LEU A 81 6.95 -13.13 25.49
C LEU A 81 7.89 -12.96 26.68
N LYS A 82 9.12 -13.52 26.59
CA LYS A 82 10.13 -13.27 27.61
C LYS A 82 10.51 -11.80 27.69
N ARG A 83 10.69 -11.13 26.55
CA ARG A 83 11.10 -9.72 26.52
C ARG A 83 10.00 -8.77 26.99
N SER A 84 8.76 -9.00 26.57
CA SER A 84 7.68 -8.00 26.70
C SER A 84 6.76 -8.25 27.89
N TYR A 85 6.69 -9.49 28.37
CA TYR A 85 5.81 -9.92 29.46
C TYR A 85 6.56 -10.67 30.58
N ASP A 86 7.88 -10.86 30.46
CA ASP A 86 8.71 -11.68 31.37
C ASP A 86 8.28 -13.16 31.49
N ILE A 87 7.49 -13.65 30.53
CA ILE A 87 6.97 -15.02 30.52
C ILE A 87 8.00 -15.96 29.87
N ASN A 88 8.47 -16.95 30.62
CA ASN A 88 9.28 -18.05 30.08
C ASN A 88 8.36 -19.18 29.59
N MET A 89 8.25 -19.34 28.27
CA MET A 89 7.50 -20.44 27.67
C MET A 89 8.39 -21.65 27.41
N THR A 90 7.84 -22.85 27.59
CA THR A 90 8.44 -24.07 27.06
C THR A 90 8.31 -24.12 25.53
N GLN A 91 9.05 -25.02 24.88
CA GLN A 91 8.96 -25.20 23.43
C GLN A 91 7.55 -25.64 23.00
N GLU A 92 6.92 -26.52 23.78
CA GLU A 92 5.58 -27.01 23.51
C GLU A 92 4.52 -25.90 23.61
N GLU A 93 4.57 -25.08 24.66
CA GLU A 93 3.65 -23.94 24.85
C GLU A 93 3.79 -22.90 23.73
N SER A 94 5.02 -22.58 23.33
CA SER A 94 5.26 -21.62 22.25
C SER A 94 4.79 -22.16 20.89
N ARG A 95 4.88 -23.48 20.67
CA ARG A 95 4.39 -24.14 19.46
C ARG A 95 2.86 -24.13 19.41
N GLU A 96 2.20 -24.39 20.53
CA GLU A 96 0.74 -24.31 20.67
C GLU A 96 0.23 -22.90 20.37
N MET A 97 0.88 -21.87 20.94
CA MET A 97 0.55 -20.47 20.66
C MET A 97 0.79 -20.12 19.19
N ALA A 98 1.89 -20.59 18.59
CA ALA A 98 2.16 -20.38 17.18
C ALA A 98 1.06 -20.97 16.29
N PHE A 99 0.59 -22.18 16.59
CA PHE A 99 -0.51 -22.81 15.84
C PHE A 99 -1.82 -22.03 16.00
N TYR A 100 -2.14 -21.61 17.22
CA TYR A 100 -3.33 -20.81 17.47
C TYR A 100 -3.33 -19.48 16.69
N ILE A 101 -2.21 -18.74 16.72
CA ILE A 101 -2.07 -17.48 15.99
C ILE A 101 -2.14 -17.73 14.48
N ARG A 102 -1.46 -18.78 13.99
CA ARG A 102 -1.52 -19.19 12.59
C ARG A 102 -2.96 -19.47 12.15
N ASP A 103 -3.72 -20.24 12.92
CA ASP A 103 -5.13 -20.56 12.60
C ASP A 103 -6.05 -19.34 12.72
N SER A 104 -5.69 -18.39 13.59
CA SER A 104 -6.38 -17.10 13.70
C SER A 104 -6.13 -16.18 12.50
N ILE A 105 -4.98 -16.31 11.83
CA ILE A 105 -4.61 -15.54 10.65
C ILE A 105 -5.10 -16.19 9.36
N ALA A 106 -4.94 -17.51 9.23
CA ALA A 106 -5.17 -18.27 8.00
C ALA A 106 -6.60 -18.83 7.88
N GLY A 107 -7.37 -18.79 8.96
CA GLY A 107 -8.53 -19.67 9.10
C GLY A 107 -8.11 -21.13 9.33
N SER A 108 -9.05 -21.94 9.80
CA SER A 108 -8.80 -23.38 10.01
C SER A 108 -8.44 -24.04 8.67
N GLY A 109 -7.19 -24.48 8.51
CA GLY A 109 -6.75 -25.21 7.32
C GLY A 109 -6.18 -24.37 6.16
N GLY A 110 -6.04 -23.05 6.31
CA GLY A 110 -5.46 -22.18 5.26
C GLY A 110 -6.41 -21.81 4.11
N GLU A 111 -7.72 -21.98 4.33
CA GLU A 111 -8.77 -21.66 3.36
C GLU A 111 -9.16 -20.18 3.37
N VAL A 112 -9.74 -19.72 2.27
CA VAL A 112 -10.33 -18.39 2.15
C VAL A 112 -11.52 -18.27 3.11
N VAL A 113 -11.50 -17.27 4.00
CA VAL A 113 -12.58 -17.03 4.97
C VAL A 113 -13.54 -15.98 4.45
N ASP A 114 -14.83 -16.29 4.41
CA ASP A 114 -15.86 -15.32 4.04
C ASP A 114 -16.33 -14.50 5.26
N PHE A 115 -15.96 -13.23 5.28
CA PHE A 115 -16.44 -12.24 6.25
C PHE A 115 -17.80 -11.69 5.81
N LYS A 116 -18.86 -12.08 6.51
CA LYS A 116 -20.23 -11.64 6.23
C LYS A 116 -20.53 -10.31 6.92
N PHE A 117 -21.20 -9.40 6.20
CA PHE A 117 -21.65 -8.12 6.73
C PHE A 117 -22.92 -7.64 6.01
N ARG A 118 -23.67 -6.74 6.67
CA ARG A 118 -24.79 -6.01 6.05
C ARG A 118 -24.24 -4.78 5.34
N ASN A 119 -24.34 -4.72 4.02
CA ASN A 119 -24.04 -3.49 3.28
C ASN A 119 -25.19 -2.50 3.50
N LEU A 120 -24.92 -1.41 4.23
CA LEU A 120 -25.94 -0.42 4.58
C LEU A 120 -26.30 0.51 3.40
N GLU A 121 -25.44 0.61 2.39
CA GLU A 121 -25.70 1.35 1.16
C GLU A 121 -26.73 0.63 0.28
N THR A 122 -26.54 -0.67 0.08
CA THR A 122 -27.40 -1.50 -0.78
C THR A 122 -28.51 -2.22 0.00
N ASN A 123 -28.44 -2.18 1.33
CA ASN A 123 -29.27 -2.95 2.26
C ASN A 123 -29.30 -4.45 1.95
N LYS A 124 -28.16 -5.03 1.57
CA LYS A 124 -27.99 -6.46 1.25
C LYS A 124 -26.94 -7.10 2.15
N ASP A 125 -27.09 -8.40 2.40
CA ASP A 125 -26.03 -9.18 3.04
C ASP A 125 -24.99 -9.53 1.99
N GLU A 126 -23.74 -9.20 2.28
CA GLU A 126 -22.60 -9.40 1.40
C GLU A 126 -21.47 -10.11 2.16
N SER A 127 -20.53 -10.67 1.41
CA SER A 127 -19.31 -11.27 1.95
C SER A 127 -18.06 -10.68 1.32
N ILE A 128 -16.99 -10.63 2.12
CA ILE A 128 -15.64 -10.30 1.71
C ILE A 128 -14.77 -11.50 2.00
N SER A 129 -14.12 -12.03 0.97
CA SER A 129 -13.16 -13.11 1.11
C SER A 129 -11.86 -12.61 1.73
N ILE A 130 -11.42 -13.27 2.79
CA ILE A 130 -10.21 -12.94 3.55
C ILE A 130 -9.23 -14.10 3.46
N LYS A 131 -7.99 -13.80 3.08
CA LYS A 131 -6.86 -14.71 3.12
C LYS A 131 -5.61 -13.88 3.40
N LEU A 132 -5.03 -13.99 4.60
CA LEU A 132 -3.91 -13.15 5.03
C LEU A 132 -2.54 -13.82 4.83
N ILE A 133 -2.49 -15.15 4.84
CA ILE A 133 -1.27 -15.91 4.56
C ILE A 133 -1.51 -17.05 3.58
N ASP A 134 -0.50 -17.34 2.77
CA ASP A 134 -0.36 -18.54 1.96
C ASP A 134 0.46 -19.60 2.69
N THR A 135 0.13 -20.87 2.45
CA THR A 135 0.84 -22.03 3.00
C THR A 135 1.39 -22.88 1.86
N SER A 136 2.71 -23.03 1.77
CA SER A 136 3.36 -24.04 0.92
C SER A 136 3.78 -25.25 1.76
N TYR A 137 3.63 -26.45 1.19
CA TYR A 137 4.12 -27.69 1.79
C TYR A 137 5.41 -28.09 1.10
N TYR A 138 6.51 -28.14 1.84
CA TYR A 138 7.78 -28.61 1.33
C TYR A 138 7.95 -30.10 1.67
N GLU A 139 7.92 -30.96 0.65
CA GLU A 139 7.94 -32.42 0.79
C GLU A 139 9.18 -32.93 1.57
N ILE A 140 10.32 -32.24 1.42
CA ILE A 140 11.60 -32.65 2.01
C ILE A 140 11.63 -32.46 3.55
N LYS A 141 10.88 -31.48 4.09
CA LYS A 141 10.87 -31.18 5.54
C LYS A 141 9.56 -31.50 6.25
N LYS A 142 8.53 -31.93 5.52
CA LYS A 142 7.15 -32.14 6.05
C LYS A 142 6.64 -30.96 6.91
N SER A 143 7.14 -29.76 6.65
CA SER A 143 6.84 -28.57 7.44
C SER A 143 6.11 -27.56 6.56
N ALA A 144 4.98 -27.06 7.03
CA ALA A 144 4.26 -25.96 6.40
C ALA A 144 5.04 -24.66 6.49
N ARG A 145 4.89 -23.82 5.47
CA ARG A 145 5.72 -22.64 5.25
C ARG A 145 4.82 -21.46 4.90
N TYR A 146 4.97 -20.38 5.64
CA TYR A 146 4.02 -19.27 5.62
C TYR A 146 4.60 -18.05 4.90
N LYS A 147 3.77 -17.44 4.05
CA LYS A 147 4.02 -16.15 3.40
C LYS A 147 2.77 -15.29 3.52
N LEU A 148 2.91 -13.98 3.60
CA LEU A 148 1.76 -13.07 3.51
C LEU A 148 1.21 -13.06 2.09
N THR A 149 -0.12 -13.03 1.97
CA THR A 149 -0.80 -12.70 0.73
C THR A 149 -0.77 -11.19 0.49
N ASP A 150 -1.21 -10.75 -0.68
CA ASP A 150 -1.43 -9.32 -0.98
C ASP A 150 -2.32 -8.64 0.07
N GLN A 151 -3.38 -9.32 0.52
CA GLN A 151 -4.29 -8.77 1.53
C GLN A 151 -3.66 -8.72 2.93
N GLY A 152 -2.83 -9.70 3.30
CA GLY A 152 -2.08 -9.69 4.55
C GLY A 152 -1.02 -8.60 4.60
N MET A 153 -0.35 -8.36 3.47
CA MET A 153 0.58 -7.23 3.31
C MET A 153 -0.17 -5.89 3.38
N GLU A 154 -1.28 -5.75 2.66
CA GLU A 154 -2.11 -4.54 2.67
C GLU A 154 -2.62 -4.19 4.08
N LEU A 155 -3.02 -5.19 4.86
CA LEU A 155 -3.42 -5.02 6.26
C LEU A 155 -2.29 -4.40 7.09
N LEU A 156 -1.07 -4.95 7.03
CA LEU A 156 0.08 -4.44 7.78
C LEU A 156 0.48 -3.03 7.35
N PHE A 157 0.34 -2.71 6.07
CA PHE A 157 0.66 -1.37 5.57
C PHE A 157 -0.37 -0.33 6.01
N LYS A 158 -1.65 -0.71 6.08
CA LYS A 158 -2.72 0.14 6.62
C LYS A 158 -2.50 0.50 8.10
N THR A 159 -1.81 -0.32 8.91
CA THR A 159 -1.57 -0.04 10.35
C THR A 159 -0.36 0.84 10.64
N ARG A 160 0.60 0.93 9.72
CA ARG A 160 1.80 1.79 9.89
C ARG A 160 1.62 3.22 9.39
N GLU A 161 0.41 3.63 9.01
CA GLU A 161 0.21 4.83 8.18
C GLU A 161 1.09 4.78 6.91
N ILE A 162 1.21 3.62 6.26
CA ILE A 162 1.69 3.62 4.88
C ILE A 162 0.50 4.07 4.04
N TYR A 163 0.36 5.39 3.93
CA TYR A 163 -0.50 6.03 2.96
C TYR A 163 -0.31 5.33 1.61
N THR A 164 -1.38 5.17 0.84
CA THR A 164 -1.30 4.71 -0.56
C THR A 164 -0.24 5.48 -1.36
N GLU A 165 0.08 6.70 -0.92
CA GLU A 165 1.16 7.56 -1.39
C GLU A 165 2.53 6.86 -1.35
N PHE A 166 2.90 6.10 -0.31
CA PHE A 166 4.25 5.50 -0.23
C PHE A 166 4.39 4.12 -0.88
N ARG A 167 3.34 3.61 -1.53
CA ARG A 167 3.29 2.24 -2.05
C ARG A 167 4.40 1.97 -3.08
N ILE A 168 4.58 2.88 -4.03
CA ILE A 168 5.62 2.78 -5.07
C ILE A 168 7.01 2.81 -4.44
N ASN A 169 7.29 3.74 -3.52
CA ASN A 169 8.59 3.86 -2.84
C ASN A 169 8.98 2.56 -2.12
N ILE A 170 8.02 1.90 -1.47
CA ILE A 170 8.28 0.66 -0.73
C ILE A 170 8.56 -0.49 -1.71
N THR A 171 7.76 -0.63 -2.76
CA THR A 171 7.98 -1.66 -3.77
C THR A 171 9.31 -1.44 -4.51
N GLN A 172 9.72 -0.19 -4.73
CA GLN A 172 11.06 0.17 -5.24
C GLN A 172 12.17 -0.26 -4.27
N LEU A 173 12.03 0.03 -2.97
CA LEU A 173 12.99 -0.39 -1.96
C LEU A 173 13.14 -1.92 -1.91
N TYR A 174 12.02 -2.63 -1.96
CA TYR A 174 12.04 -4.09 -1.95
C TYR A 174 12.69 -4.66 -3.21
N LEU A 175 12.34 -4.12 -4.38
CA LEU A 175 12.95 -4.48 -5.65
C LEU A 175 14.47 -4.27 -5.63
N LYS A 176 14.92 -3.12 -5.11
CA LYS A 176 16.33 -2.79 -4.94
C LYS A 176 17.03 -3.87 -4.10
N GLN A 177 16.47 -4.21 -2.95
CA GLN A 177 17.05 -5.19 -2.04
C GLN A 177 17.13 -6.60 -2.66
N GLN A 178 16.13 -7.00 -3.45
CA GLN A 178 16.16 -8.29 -4.17
C GLN A 178 17.26 -8.32 -5.23
N ILE A 179 17.44 -7.23 -5.98
CA ILE A 179 18.49 -7.12 -7.00
C ILE A 179 19.87 -7.14 -6.35
N GLU A 180 20.09 -6.36 -5.28
CA GLU A 180 21.36 -6.34 -4.52
C GLU A 180 21.76 -7.73 -4.01
N LYS A 181 20.77 -8.57 -3.67
CA LYS A 181 20.98 -9.95 -3.21
C LYS A 181 21.04 -10.99 -4.33
N GLY A 182 20.89 -10.58 -5.60
CA GLY A 182 20.86 -11.49 -6.76
C GLY A 182 19.60 -12.36 -6.85
N ILE A 183 18.51 -12.00 -6.18
CA ILE A 183 17.23 -12.73 -6.16
C ILE A 183 16.34 -12.25 -7.33
N PHE A 184 16.75 -12.57 -8.57
CA PHE A 184 16.12 -12.00 -9.76
C PHE A 184 14.73 -12.58 -10.06
N SER A 185 14.44 -13.81 -9.66
CA SER A 185 13.10 -14.41 -9.79
C SER A 185 12.05 -13.66 -8.94
N GLY A 186 12.39 -13.31 -7.70
CA GLY A 186 11.57 -12.47 -6.83
C GLY A 186 11.44 -11.05 -7.37
N ALA A 187 12.56 -10.47 -7.85
CA ALA A 187 12.58 -9.14 -8.45
C ALA A 187 11.65 -9.02 -9.67
N LEU A 188 11.51 -10.08 -10.48
CA LEU A 188 10.57 -10.10 -11.60
C LEU A 188 9.11 -9.97 -11.16
N GLN A 189 8.72 -10.61 -10.05
CA GLN A 189 7.39 -10.48 -9.49
C GLN A 189 7.16 -9.05 -8.97
N THR A 190 8.14 -8.52 -8.25
CA THR A 190 8.08 -7.18 -7.66
C THR A 190 8.03 -6.08 -8.72
N VAL A 191 8.71 -6.21 -9.86
CA VAL A 191 8.55 -5.26 -10.98
C VAL A 191 7.15 -5.33 -11.61
N ASN A 192 6.54 -6.52 -11.69
CA ASN A 192 5.16 -6.62 -12.19
C ASN A 192 4.17 -5.92 -11.25
N GLU A 193 4.37 -6.08 -9.95
CA GLU A 193 3.60 -5.36 -8.93
C GLU A 193 3.79 -3.85 -9.09
N LEU A 194 5.03 -3.39 -9.23
CA LEU A 194 5.33 -1.97 -9.45
C LEU A 194 4.66 -1.43 -10.72
N ASN A 195 4.61 -2.23 -11.79
CA ASN A 195 3.88 -1.88 -13.01
C ASN A 195 2.38 -1.69 -12.75
N LEU A 196 1.76 -2.61 -12.00
CA LEU A 196 0.35 -2.52 -11.64
C LEU A 196 0.07 -1.26 -10.80
N GLN A 197 0.94 -0.96 -9.84
CA GLN A 197 0.82 0.24 -8.99
C GLN A 197 0.91 1.53 -9.82
N VAL A 198 1.83 1.61 -10.79
CA VAL A 198 1.93 2.75 -11.72
C VAL A 198 0.65 2.90 -12.55
N ARG A 199 0.05 1.80 -13.02
CA ARG A 199 -1.24 1.85 -13.73
C ARG A 199 -2.39 2.34 -12.85
N GLN A 200 -2.45 1.89 -11.60
CA GLN A 200 -3.46 2.35 -10.64
C GLN A 200 -3.28 3.84 -10.29
N LEU A 201 -2.03 4.30 -10.18
CA LEU A 201 -1.72 5.71 -9.98
C LEU A 201 -2.23 6.55 -11.15
N ARG A 202 -2.10 6.07 -12.39
CA ARG A 202 -2.66 6.73 -13.58
C ARG A 202 -4.16 6.95 -13.46
N GLU A 203 -4.91 5.89 -13.14
CA GLU A 203 -6.37 5.94 -13.01
C GLU A 203 -6.79 6.91 -11.89
N LYS A 204 -6.06 6.92 -10.78
CA LYS A 204 -6.28 7.85 -9.67
C LYS A 204 -6.01 9.30 -10.09
N LEU A 205 -4.92 9.58 -10.81
CA LEU A 205 -4.64 10.93 -11.32
C LEU A 205 -5.69 11.40 -12.33
N GLU A 206 -6.20 10.51 -13.17
CA GLU A 206 -7.26 10.81 -14.14
C GLU A 206 -8.57 11.20 -13.45
N SER A 207 -9.00 10.43 -12.45
CA SER A 207 -10.18 10.77 -11.64
C SER A 207 -10.01 12.09 -10.88
N LEU A 208 -8.82 12.33 -10.31
CA LEU A 208 -8.50 13.58 -9.62
C LEU A 208 -8.59 14.79 -10.56
N LEU A 209 -8.05 14.68 -11.78
CA LEU A 209 -8.14 15.73 -12.80
C LEU A 209 -9.60 16.01 -13.22
N LEU A 210 -10.42 14.97 -13.36
CA LEU A 210 -11.85 15.13 -13.67
C LEU A 210 -12.59 15.84 -12.54
N ASN A 211 -12.32 15.47 -11.29
CA ASN A 211 -12.92 16.08 -10.12
C ASN A 211 -12.53 17.57 -9.99
N ILE A 212 -11.26 17.90 -10.20
CA ILE A 212 -10.77 19.29 -10.21
C ILE A 212 -11.51 20.10 -11.28
N ARG A 213 -11.70 19.55 -12.49
CA ARG A 213 -12.41 20.24 -13.59
C ARG A 213 -13.89 20.47 -13.29
N GLN A 214 -14.54 19.57 -12.55
CA GLN A 214 -15.97 19.65 -12.24
C GLN A 214 -16.27 20.52 -11.02
N ASN A 215 -15.36 20.59 -10.04
CA ASN A 215 -15.59 21.25 -8.74
C ASN A 215 -14.58 22.38 -8.46
N VAL A 216 -14.33 23.24 -9.44
CA VAL A 216 -13.36 24.37 -9.36
C VAL A 216 -13.63 25.34 -8.21
N LEU A 217 -14.91 25.54 -7.87
CA LEU A 217 -15.35 26.53 -6.88
C LEU A 217 -15.39 25.97 -5.44
N GLY A 218 -15.16 24.67 -5.26
CA GLY A 218 -15.32 23.97 -3.98
C GLY A 218 -14.01 23.53 -3.30
N ILE A 219 -12.86 23.72 -3.95
CA ILE A 219 -11.54 23.34 -3.43
C ILE A 219 -10.74 24.62 -3.19
N ASP A 220 -10.17 24.76 -1.99
CA ASP A 220 -9.27 25.87 -1.68
C ASP A 220 -8.06 25.83 -2.62
N PHE A 221 -7.78 26.95 -3.28
CA PHE A 221 -6.67 27.10 -4.21
C PHE A 221 -5.32 26.78 -3.55
N GLU A 222 -5.15 27.13 -2.27
CA GLU A 222 -3.91 26.89 -1.54
C GLU A 222 -3.74 25.39 -1.24
N ASP A 223 -4.83 24.68 -0.91
CA ASP A 223 -4.82 23.23 -0.71
C ASP A 223 -4.47 22.47 -2.00
N LEU A 224 -5.00 22.93 -3.14
CA LEU A 224 -4.68 22.36 -4.45
C LEU A 224 -3.19 22.52 -4.79
N LYS A 225 -2.62 23.68 -4.49
CA LYS A 225 -1.21 24.01 -4.72
C LYS A 225 -0.28 23.17 -3.82
N GLN A 226 -0.63 23.01 -2.55
CA GLN A 226 0.12 22.16 -1.62
C GLN A 226 0.06 20.68 -2.02
N LEU A 227 -1.11 20.19 -2.43
CA LEU A 227 -1.27 18.84 -2.95
C LEU A 227 -0.39 18.61 -4.19
N PHE A 228 -0.41 19.55 -5.14
CA PHE A 228 0.42 19.48 -6.34
C PHE A 228 1.92 19.45 -6.03
N SER A 229 2.38 20.32 -5.13
CA SER A 229 3.79 20.36 -4.72
C SER A 229 4.25 19.04 -4.10
N ARG A 230 3.44 18.43 -3.24
CA ARG A 230 3.73 17.14 -2.61
C ARG A 230 3.83 16.01 -3.63
N ILE A 231 2.88 15.95 -4.56
CA ILE A 231 2.92 14.94 -5.64
C ILE A 231 4.19 15.10 -6.47
N LYS A 232 4.56 16.33 -6.82
CA LYS A 232 5.79 16.58 -7.60
C LYS A 232 7.04 16.11 -6.86
N GLU A 233 7.18 16.44 -5.58
CA GLU A 233 8.31 16.01 -4.76
C GLU A 233 8.42 14.49 -4.67
N GLN A 234 7.27 13.83 -4.46
CA GLN A 234 7.20 12.37 -4.39
C GLN A 234 7.68 11.71 -5.69
N PHE A 235 7.18 12.16 -6.84
CA PHE A 235 7.59 11.63 -8.14
C PHE A 235 9.09 11.79 -8.41
N GLU A 236 9.70 12.91 -8.01
CA GLU A 236 11.14 13.12 -8.17
C GLU A 236 11.97 12.19 -7.26
N ILE A 237 11.47 11.86 -6.07
CA ILE A 237 12.09 10.85 -5.20
C ILE A 237 12.00 9.47 -5.88
N GLU A 238 10.81 9.07 -6.31
CA GLU A 238 10.56 7.79 -6.97
C GLU A 238 11.41 7.63 -8.24
N ARG A 239 11.53 8.68 -9.04
CA ARG A 239 12.33 8.70 -10.27
C ARG A 239 13.82 8.47 -10.00
N ARG A 240 14.35 9.11 -8.95
CA ARG A 240 15.74 8.90 -8.52
C ARG A 240 15.97 7.45 -8.10
N GLU A 241 15.04 6.85 -7.35
CA GLU A 241 15.15 5.44 -6.96
C GLU A 241 15.03 4.49 -8.16
N PHE A 242 14.16 4.74 -9.14
CA PHE A 242 14.17 3.99 -10.40
C PHE A 242 15.54 4.01 -11.08
N GLY A 243 16.16 5.19 -11.17
CA GLY A 243 17.52 5.35 -11.71
C GLY A 243 18.56 4.54 -10.94
N ASN A 244 18.47 4.56 -9.60
CA ASN A 244 19.37 3.80 -8.72
C ASN A 244 19.22 2.29 -8.92
N ILE A 245 17.99 1.78 -8.97
CA ILE A 245 17.70 0.36 -9.20
C ILE A 245 18.22 -0.09 -10.56
N LYS A 246 18.01 0.70 -11.62
CA LYS A 246 18.55 0.40 -12.96
C LYS A 246 20.07 0.32 -12.97
N ARG A 247 20.74 1.22 -12.23
CA ARG A 247 22.20 1.22 -12.09
C ARG A 247 22.68 -0.06 -11.40
N ILE A 248 22.09 -0.42 -10.26
CA ILE A 248 22.46 -1.63 -9.51
C ILE A 248 22.23 -2.88 -10.37
N LEU A 249 21.09 -2.96 -11.08
CA LEU A 249 20.80 -4.08 -11.97
C LEU A 249 21.82 -4.21 -13.10
N LYS A 250 22.26 -3.08 -13.67
CA LYS A 250 23.32 -3.04 -14.69
C LYS A 250 24.67 -3.51 -14.12
N GLU A 251 25.04 -3.06 -12.92
CA GLU A 251 26.26 -3.49 -12.24
C GLU A 251 26.28 -5.01 -11.99
N HIS A 252 25.15 -5.60 -11.56
CA HIS A 252 25.02 -7.06 -11.42
C HIS A 252 25.19 -7.79 -12.74
N ARG A 253 24.60 -7.28 -13.82
CA ARG A 253 24.76 -7.84 -15.17
C ARG A 253 26.23 -7.85 -15.60
N GLU A 254 26.89 -6.70 -15.50
CA GLU A 254 28.30 -6.54 -15.89
C GLU A 254 29.23 -7.43 -15.05
N ASN A 255 28.90 -7.69 -13.78
CA ASN A 255 29.69 -8.59 -12.94
C ASN A 255 29.58 -10.06 -13.38
N ILE A 256 28.42 -10.51 -13.86
CA ILE A 256 28.26 -11.86 -14.41
C ILE A 256 28.92 -11.96 -15.79
N GLU A 257 28.79 -10.94 -16.64
CA GLU A 257 29.41 -10.92 -17.98
C GLU A 257 30.95 -10.86 -17.97
N LYS A 258 31.58 -10.51 -16.83
CA LYS A 258 33.04 -10.58 -16.64
C LYS A 258 33.56 -12.01 -16.44
N ILE A 259 32.69 -12.95 -16.09
CA ILE A 259 33.03 -14.37 -15.99
C ILE A 259 33.25 -14.87 -17.41
N ASN A 260 34.33 -15.62 -17.64
CA ASN A 260 34.71 -16.05 -18.97
C ASN A 260 33.55 -16.84 -19.60
N TYR A 261 33.17 -16.54 -20.85
CA TYR A 261 31.98 -17.13 -21.48
C TYR A 261 32.01 -18.67 -21.54
N PHE A 262 33.21 -19.26 -21.53
CA PHE A 262 33.45 -20.70 -21.50
C PHE A 262 33.36 -21.34 -20.10
N GLU A 263 33.24 -20.54 -19.05
CA GLU A 263 33.14 -20.95 -17.64
C GLU A 263 31.74 -20.68 -17.06
N LEU A 264 30.82 -20.11 -17.84
CA LEU A 264 29.47 -19.80 -17.37
C LEU A 264 28.66 -21.07 -17.10
N GLU A 265 28.24 -21.24 -15.86
CA GLU A 265 27.34 -22.34 -15.47
C GLU A 265 25.90 -22.08 -15.92
N GLU A 266 25.08 -23.12 -15.97
CA GLU A 266 23.67 -23.03 -16.39
C GLU A 266 22.85 -22.05 -15.52
N ASP A 267 23.23 -21.90 -14.24
CA ASP A 267 22.62 -20.94 -13.31
C ASP A 267 22.94 -19.48 -13.67
N GLU A 268 24.14 -19.20 -14.17
CA GLU A 268 24.57 -17.85 -14.55
C GLU A 268 23.88 -17.39 -15.83
N LEU A 269 23.71 -18.30 -16.80
CA LEU A 269 22.90 -18.07 -17.99
C LEU A 269 21.43 -17.74 -17.63
N ARG A 270 20.84 -18.48 -16.69
CA ARG A 270 19.48 -18.21 -16.19
C ARG A 270 19.39 -16.86 -15.50
N LYS A 271 20.38 -16.48 -14.69
CA LYS A 271 20.44 -15.16 -14.05
C LYS A 271 20.53 -14.04 -15.08
N LEU A 272 21.36 -14.18 -16.12
CA LEU A 272 21.45 -13.20 -17.21
C LEU A 272 20.12 -13.03 -17.94
N GLU A 273 19.41 -14.12 -18.21
CA GLU A 273 18.06 -14.08 -18.80
C GLU A 273 17.07 -13.35 -17.89
N GLN A 274 17.05 -13.69 -16.60
CA GLN A 274 16.18 -13.03 -15.61
C GLN A 274 16.48 -11.52 -15.50
N ILE A 275 17.76 -11.13 -15.47
CA ILE A 275 18.20 -9.74 -15.46
C ILE A 275 17.74 -9.02 -16.72
N LYS A 276 17.83 -9.65 -17.89
CA LYS A 276 17.37 -9.07 -19.16
C LYS A 276 15.88 -8.76 -19.11
N VAL A 277 15.05 -9.74 -18.76
CA VAL A 277 13.59 -9.57 -18.66
C VAL A 277 13.24 -8.53 -17.58
N LEU A 278 13.95 -8.55 -16.47
CA LEU A 278 13.77 -7.58 -15.37
C LEU A 278 14.07 -6.15 -15.82
N SER A 279 15.16 -5.96 -16.56
CA SER A 279 15.56 -4.67 -17.12
C SER A 279 14.53 -4.13 -18.11
N GLU A 280 14.03 -4.98 -19.02
CA GLU A 280 12.97 -4.61 -19.97
C GLU A 280 11.70 -4.15 -19.24
N LYS A 281 11.21 -4.95 -18.28
CA LYS A 281 10.01 -4.60 -17.50
C LYS A 281 10.20 -3.36 -16.63
N LEU A 282 11.37 -3.20 -16.03
CA LEU A 282 11.70 -2.03 -15.21
C LEU A 282 11.74 -0.77 -16.08
N ASN A 283 12.29 -0.85 -17.30
CA ASN A 283 12.32 0.26 -18.25
C ASN A 283 10.92 0.67 -18.68
N ILE A 284 10.05 -0.30 -19.02
CA ILE A 284 8.63 -0.02 -19.34
C ILE A 284 7.95 0.68 -18.17
N THR A 285 8.11 0.14 -16.96
CA THR A 285 7.48 0.68 -15.74
C THR A 285 7.96 2.09 -15.44
N THR A 286 9.27 2.35 -15.58
CA THR A 286 9.84 3.70 -15.38
C THR A 286 9.34 4.67 -16.44
N ALA A 287 9.26 4.25 -17.71
CA ALA A 287 8.80 5.11 -18.80
C ALA A 287 7.32 5.50 -18.63
N GLU A 288 6.48 4.56 -18.20
CA GLU A 288 5.09 4.86 -17.87
C GLU A 288 4.98 5.81 -16.66
N HIS A 289 5.79 5.60 -15.62
CA HIS A 289 5.85 6.50 -14.47
C HIS A 289 6.30 7.94 -14.86
N ASP A 290 7.36 8.06 -15.65
CA ASP A 290 7.86 9.34 -16.17
C ASP A 290 6.82 10.05 -17.07
N ARG A 291 6.04 9.29 -17.85
CA ARG A 291 4.92 9.83 -18.64
C ARG A 291 3.83 10.40 -17.74
N LEU A 292 3.46 9.69 -16.67
CA LEU A 292 2.47 10.20 -15.71
C LEU A 292 2.90 11.51 -15.08
N PHE A 293 4.17 11.59 -14.69
CA PHE A 293 4.76 12.81 -14.17
C PHE A 293 4.60 13.96 -15.15
N SER A 294 5.04 13.76 -16.39
CA SER A 294 5.07 14.82 -17.41
C SER A 294 3.66 15.23 -17.83
N GLU A 295 2.82 14.30 -18.28
CA GLU A 295 1.54 14.62 -18.89
C GLU A 295 0.49 15.13 -17.89
N LYS A 296 0.43 14.53 -16.68
CA LYS A 296 -0.68 14.81 -15.76
C LYS A 296 -0.38 15.99 -14.86
N LEU A 297 0.88 16.22 -14.45
CA LEU A 297 1.23 17.39 -13.65
C LEU A 297 1.29 18.67 -14.48
N ASP A 298 1.66 18.60 -15.77
CA ASP A 298 1.57 19.76 -16.66
C ASP A 298 0.12 20.26 -16.77
N ILE A 299 -0.85 19.33 -16.89
CA ILE A 299 -2.27 19.68 -16.92
C ILE A 299 -2.71 20.35 -15.61
N VAL A 300 -2.32 19.83 -14.45
CA VAL A 300 -2.65 20.46 -13.16
C VAL A 300 -2.01 21.84 -13.04
N GLY A 301 -0.76 21.99 -13.50
CA GLY A 301 -0.04 23.26 -13.50
C GLY A 301 -0.72 24.33 -14.38
N GLU A 302 -1.12 23.97 -15.61
CA GLU A 302 -1.87 24.86 -16.50
C GLU A 302 -3.25 25.22 -15.92
N TYR A 303 -3.89 24.27 -15.23
CA TYR A 303 -5.16 24.51 -14.56
C TYR A 303 -5.03 25.50 -13.39
N LEU A 304 -4.00 25.34 -12.56
CA LEU A 304 -3.68 26.25 -11.45
C LEU A 304 -3.43 27.67 -11.95
N LYS A 305 -2.62 27.85 -13.02
CA LYS A 305 -2.40 29.17 -13.65
C LYS A 305 -3.70 29.81 -14.11
N THR A 306 -4.60 29.00 -14.69
CA THR A 306 -5.90 29.49 -15.17
C THR A 306 -6.77 29.98 -14.02
N ILE A 307 -6.83 29.24 -12.91
CA ILE A 307 -7.57 29.66 -11.71
C ILE A 307 -6.97 30.95 -11.11
N GLU A 308 -5.64 31.02 -11.00
CA GLU A 308 -4.92 32.19 -10.47
C GLU A 308 -5.23 33.46 -11.27
N ILE A 309 -5.23 33.38 -12.60
CA ILE A 309 -5.61 34.48 -13.49
C ILE A 309 -7.06 34.91 -13.27
N SER A 310 -7.98 33.96 -13.14
CA SER A 310 -9.40 34.24 -12.87
C SER A 310 -9.58 34.98 -11.55
N PHE A 311 -8.93 34.51 -10.49
CA PHE A 311 -9.03 35.09 -9.15
C PHE A 311 -8.41 36.50 -9.09
N ALA A 312 -7.28 36.71 -9.76
CA ALA A 312 -6.64 38.01 -9.89
C ALA A 312 -7.53 39.01 -10.65
N ARG A 313 -8.20 38.58 -11.71
CA ARG A 313 -9.17 39.40 -12.47
C ARG A 313 -10.37 39.81 -11.61
N GLU A 314 -10.92 38.88 -10.84
CA GLU A 314 -12.09 39.12 -10.00
C GLU A 314 -11.77 40.07 -8.83
N SER A 315 -10.58 39.91 -8.23
CA SER A 315 -10.05 40.82 -7.22
C SER A 315 -9.79 42.24 -7.77
N ALA A 316 -9.24 42.34 -8.99
CA ALA A 316 -9.04 43.62 -9.66
C ALA A 316 -10.37 44.34 -9.95
N ASN A 317 -11.40 43.61 -10.37
CA ASN A 317 -12.76 44.14 -10.60
C ASN A 317 -13.42 44.66 -9.32
N LEU A 318 -13.25 43.98 -8.19
CA LEU A 318 -13.75 44.44 -6.89
C LEU A 318 -13.06 45.73 -6.42
N LEU A 319 -11.75 45.86 -6.66
CA LEU A 319 -10.98 47.07 -6.35
C LEU A 319 -11.40 48.26 -7.21
N THR A 320 -11.66 48.07 -8.51
CA THR A 320 -12.19 49.12 -9.37
C THR A 320 -13.60 49.53 -8.96
N LEU A 321 -14.49 48.60 -8.65
CA LEU A 321 -15.85 48.91 -8.15
C LEU A 321 -15.84 49.69 -6.84
N LYS A 322 -14.95 49.35 -5.89
CA LYS A 322 -14.76 50.10 -4.65
C LYS A 322 -14.22 51.51 -4.91
N LYS A 323 -13.23 51.67 -5.80
CA LYS A 323 -12.72 53.00 -6.20
C LYS A 323 -13.79 53.87 -6.83
N VAL A 324 -14.59 53.32 -7.74
CA VAL A 324 -15.71 54.05 -8.38
C VAL A 324 -16.74 54.47 -7.32
N SER A 325 -17.12 53.58 -6.41
CA SER A 325 -18.08 53.89 -5.34
C SER A 325 -17.58 54.98 -4.38
N LEU A 326 -16.28 54.94 -4.00
CA LEU A 326 -15.63 55.99 -3.21
C LEU A 326 -15.61 57.33 -3.97
N MET A 327 -15.32 57.32 -5.27
CA MET A 327 -15.30 58.53 -6.09
C MET A 327 -16.68 59.21 -6.17
N TYR A 328 -17.76 58.43 -6.26
CA TYR A 328 -19.14 58.93 -6.19
C TYR A 328 -19.53 59.47 -4.80
N LEU A 329 -18.98 58.92 -3.72
CA LEU A 329 -19.16 59.43 -2.36
C LEU A 329 -18.47 60.79 -2.15
N PHE A 330 -17.28 61.00 -2.72
CA PHE A 330 -16.56 62.27 -2.66
C PHE A 330 -17.11 63.38 -3.57
N GLN A 331 -17.93 63.05 -4.58
CA GLN A 331 -18.64 64.06 -5.40
C GLN A 331 -19.95 64.58 -4.76
N LYS A 332 -20.40 63.96 -3.66
CA LYS A 332 -21.63 64.36 -2.92
C LYS A 332 -21.35 65.13 -1.62
N ILE A 333 -20.09 65.38 -1.31
CA ILE A 333 -19.61 66.29 -0.26
C ILE A 333 -19.05 67.52 -0.98
#